data_AF-A0A6I3RYL6-F1
#
_entry.id   AF-A0A6I3RYL6-F1
#
_cell.length_a   1.000
_cell.length_b   1.000
_cell.length_c   1.000
_cell.angle_alpha   90.00
_cell.angle_beta   90.00
_cell.angle_gamma   90.00
#
_symmetry.space_group_name_H-M   'P 1'
#
loop_
_entity.id
_entity.type
_entity.pdbx_description
1 polymer ?
#
loop_
_entity_poly.entity_id
_entity_poly.type
_entity_poly.pdbx_seq_one_letter_code
_entity_poly.pdbx_strand_id
1 'polypeptide(L)'
;MRPQERTHLELKKGRTEAVLDIASSAFFADAISCRELMLDNFGIAVDLDGAFITRELSDGLAVPVLPGWHRDVWDNHICCSKNDSENPVIRLVMKRVEQNFYKSFTENWKFWYKQFKLENPEIY
;
A
#
# COMPACT_ATOMS: atom_id res chain seq x y z
N MET A 1 -9.53 19.99 3.34
CA MET A 1 -8.72 19.53 4.49
C MET A 1 -7.30 19.42 3.97
N ARG A 2 -6.33 20.18 4.49
CA ARG A 2 -4.92 19.96 4.10
C ARG A 2 -4.56 18.53 4.49
N PRO A 3 -3.88 17.73 3.65
CA PRO A 3 -3.33 16.46 4.10
C PRO A 3 -2.53 16.77 5.35
N GLN A 4 -2.87 16.12 6.47
CA GLN A 4 -1.98 16.15 7.62
C GLN A 4 -0.68 15.54 7.10
N GLU A 5 0.38 16.34 7.02
CA GLU A 5 1.73 15.88 6.72
C GLU A 5 2.02 14.81 7.78
N ARG A 6 1.87 13.54 7.42
CA ARG A 6 2.24 12.44 8.31
C ARG A 6 3.75 12.52 8.44
N THR A 7 4.20 13.05 9.56
CA THR A 7 5.62 13.16 9.90
C THR A 7 6.20 11.83 10.35
N HIS A 8 5.36 10.82 10.55
CA HIS A 8 5.78 9.51 11.04
C HIS A 8 4.90 8.39 10.47
N LEU A 9 5.48 7.19 10.36
CA LEU A 9 4.78 5.95 10.04
C LEU A 9 4.95 4.96 11.18
N GLU A 10 3.83 4.42 11.65
CA GLU A 10 3.83 3.35 12.64
C GLU A 10 4.00 2.01 11.92
N LEU A 11 5.01 1.25 12.36
CA LEU A 11 5.33 -0.09 11.87
C LEU A 11 5.14 -1.10 12.99
N LYS A 12 4.66 -2.29 12.65
CA LYS A 12 4.44 -3.42 13.55
C LYS A 12 5.23 -4.64 13.08
N LYS A 13 5.72 -5.42 14.04
CA LYS A 13 6.33 -6.74 13.83
C LYS A 13 5.97 -7.64 15.01
N GLY A 14 4.97 -8.50 14.83
CA GLY A 14 4.40 -9.28 15.93
C GLY A 14 3.83 -8.36 17.01
N ARG A 15 4.39 -8.42 18.23
CA ARG A 15 4.01 -7.54 19.35
C ARG A 15 4.86 -6.27 19.49
N THR A 16 5.82 -6.09 18.59
CA THR A 16 6.71 -4.92 18.61
C THR A 16 6.17 -3.84 17.68
N GLU A 17 6.17 -2.60 18.17
CA GLU A 17 5.82 -1.42 17.40
C GLU A 17 7.04 -0.51 17.30
N ALA A 18 7.19 0.17 16.17
CA ALA A 18 8.22 1.18 15.94
C ALA A 18 7.64 2.36 15.17
N VAL A 19 8.22 3.52 15.37
CA VAL A 19 7.88 4.73 14.64
C VAL A 19 9.03 5.03 13.68
N LEU A 20 8.72 4.99 12.38
CA LEU A 20 9.60 5.52 11.36
C LEU A 20 9.36 7.03 11.26
N ASP A 21 10.27 7.80 11.82
CA ASP A 21 10.26 9.26 11.69
C ASP A 21 10.61 9.63 10.24
N ILE A 22 9.63 10.15 9.50
CA ILE A 22 9.84 10.57 8.13
C ILE A 22 10.46 11.97 8.19
N ALA A 23 11.80 11.98 8.32
CA ALA A 23 12.60 13.19 8.49
C ALA A 23 12.30 14.27 7.43
N SER A 24 12.80 15.49 7.67
CA SER A 24 12.66 16.65 6.77
C SER A 24 13.11 16.45 5.31
N SER A 25 13.75 15.32 4.97
CA SER A 25 14.15 14.94 3.60
C SER A 25 13.12 14.05 2.89
N ALA A 26 11.94 13.85 3.46
CA ALA A 26 10.88 13.06 2.84
C ALA A 26 10.29 13.77 1.62
N PHE A 27 10.17 13.04 0.51
CA PHE A 27 9.44 13.50 -0.66
C PHE A 27 8.07 12.82 -0.70
N PHE A 28 7.01 13.62 -0.76
CA PHE A 28 5.63 13.13 -0.84
C PHE A 28 5.11 13.33 -2.28
N ALA A 29 4.75 12.23 -2.93
CA ALA A 29 4.10 12.23 -4.24
C ALA A 29 3.13 11.06 -4.39
N ASP A 30 2.48 10.98 -5.55
CA ASP A 30 1.64 9.83 -5.89
C ASP A 30 2.47 8.55 -6.08
N ALA A 31 1.79 7.39 -6.08
CA ALA A 31 2.42 6.08 -6.15
C ALA A 31 3.32 5.90 -7.40
N ILE A 32 2.95 6.48 -8.54
CA ILE A 32 3.73 6.35 -9.78
C ILE A 32 5.00 7.18 -9.65
N SER A 33 4.89 8.43 -9.22
CA SER A 33 6.05 9.30 -8.98
C SER A 33 7.03 8.70 -7.96
N CYS A 34 6.52 8.15 -6.84
CA CYS A 34 7.35 7.48 -5.84
C CYS A 34 8.05 6.23 -6.39
N ARG A 35 7.38 5.46 -7.26
CA ARG A 35 7.97 4.31 -7.94
C ARG A 35 9.13 4.72 -8.85
N GLU A 36 8.93 5.72 -9.72
CA GLU A 36 9.99 6.17 -10.64
C GLU A 36 11.22 6.68 -9.87
N LEU A 37 11.01 7.51 -8.84
CA LEU A 37 12.11 8.01 -8.01
C LEU A 37 12.88 6.88 -7.30
N MET A 38 12.18 5.87 -6.80
CA MET A 38 12.82 4.70 -6.20
C MET A 38 13.67 3.93 -7.22
N LEU A 39 13.16 3.73 -8.44
CA LEU A 39 13.89 3.04 -9.51
C LEU A 39 15.08 3.84 -10.03
N ASP A 40 15.00 5.17 -10.00
CA ASP A 40 16.11 6.09 -10.26
C ASP A 40 17.08 6.23 -9.07
N ASN A 41 16.95 5.37 -8.05
CA ASN A 41 17.85 5.28 -6.90
C ASN A 41 17.88 6.56 -6.03
N PHE A 42 16.78 7.32 -5.97
CA PHE A 42 16.65 8.48 -5.07
C PHE A 42 16.46 8.07 -3.60
N GLY A 43 15.98 6.85 -3.33
CA GLY A 43 15.80 6.37 -1.97
C GLY A 43 14.84 5.18 -1.86
N ILE A 44 14.31 4.99 -0.65
CA ILE A 44 13.36 3.93 -0.33
C ILE A 44 11.94 4.49 -0.50
N ALA A 45 11.13 3.87 -1.36
CA ALA A 45 9.71 4.15 -1.39
C ALA A 45 9.02 3.49 -0.20
N VAL A 46 8.23 4.28 0.53
CA VAL A 46 7.32 3.79 1.57
C VAL A 46 5.90 3.99 1.06
N ASP A 47 4.97 3.12 1.47
CA ASP A 47 3.55 3.16 1.08
C ASP A 47 3.26 2.89 -0.40
N LEU A 48 4.20 2.25 -1.10
CA LEU A 48 4.01 1.86 -2.50
C LEU A 48 3.25 0.52 -2.57
N ASP A 49 2.08 0.53 -3.21
CA ASP A 49 1.28 -0.67 -3.39
C ASP A 49 2.03 -1.67 -4.30
N GLY A 50 2.13 -2.93 -3.84
CA GLY A 50 2.88 -3.99 -4.52
C GLY A 50 2.40 -4.27 -5.95
N ALA A 51 1.15 -3.93 -6.29
CA ALA A 51 0.63 -4.04 -7.65
C ALA A 51 1.39 -3.14 -8.64
N PHE A 52 1.94 -2.00 -8.20
CA PHE A 52 2.71 -1.11 -9.07
C PHE A 52 4.14 -1.57 -9.30
N ILE A 53 4.66 -2.51 -8.50
CA ILE A 53 6.10 -2.86 -8.52
C ILE A 53 6.37 -4.35 -8.74
N THR A 54 5.33 -5.12 -9.03
CA THR A 54 5.39 -6.59 -9.18
C THR A 54 6.45 -7.01 -10.19
N ARG A 55 6.60 -6.29 -11.31
CA ARG A 55 7.61 -6.59 -12.31
C ARG A 55 9.02 -6.36 -11.75
N GLU A 56 9.24 -5.23 -11.09
CA GLU A 56 10.55 -4.85 -10.57
C GLU A 56 10.99 -5.76 -9.41
N LEU A 57 10.04 -6.25 -8.59
CA LEU A 57 10.30 -7.31 -7.60
C LEU A 57 10.72 -8.62 -8.28
N SER A 58 10.04 -9.01 -9.36
CA SER A 58 10.34 -10.24 -10.10
C SER A 58 11.71 -10.19 -10.77
N ASP A 59 12.05 -9.05 -11.36
CA ASP A 59 13.29 -8.85 -12.11
C ASP A 59 14.49 -8.54 -11.19
N GLY A 60 14.24 -8.39 -9.87
CA GLY A 60 15.27 -8.07 -8.87
C GLY A 60 15.77 -6.62 -8.93
N LEU A 61 15.03 -5.74 -9.61
CA LEU A 61 15.31 -4.30 -9.69
C LEU A 61 14.87 -3.54 -8.43
N ALA A 62 13.91 -4.11 -7.70
CA ALA A 62 13.48 -3.64 -6.39
C ALA A 62 13.51 -4.79 -5.38
N VAL A 63 13.85 -4.48 -4.13
CA VAL A 63 13.84 -5.43 -3.01
C VAL A 63 13.09 -4.86 -1.82
N PRO A 64 12.30 -5.67 -1.10
CA PRO A 64 11.68 -5.22 0.13
C PRO A 64 12.76 -4.96 1.19
N VAL A 65 12.56 -3.91 1.97
CA VAL A 65 13.39 -3.58 3.14
C VAL A 65 12.57 -3.78 4.42
N LEU A 66 13.25 -3.92 5.56
CA LEU A 66 12.64 -4.13 6.88
C LEU A 66 11.74 -5.38 6.96
N PRO A 67 12.30 -6.59 6.74
CA PRO A 67 11.51 -7.83 6.70
C PRO A 67 10.75 -8.10 8.01
N GLY A 68 9.45 -8.36 7.86
CA GLY A 68 8.52 -8.62 8.97
C GLY A 68 7.94 -7.35 9.61
N TRP A 69 8.43 -6.15 9.24
CA TRP A 69 7.79 -4.90 9.60
C TRP A 69 6.69 -4.58 8.58
N HIS A 70 5.52 -4.23 9.07
CA HIS A 70 4.37 -3.88 8.25
C HIS A 70 3.55 -2.77 8.90
N ARG A 71 2.62 -2.20 8.13
CA ARG A 71 1.59 -1.32 8.67
C ARG A 71 0.28 -2.10 8.79
N ASP A 72 -0.70 -1.50 9.44
CA ASP A 72 -2.07 -2.00 9.37
C ASP A 72 -2.57 -1.97 7.93
N VAL A 73 -3.39 -2.97 7.58
CA VAL A 73 -4.00 -3.07 6.25
C VAL A 73 -4.88 -1.84 6.00
N TRP A 74 -4.83 -1.30 4.79
CA TRP A 74 -5.68 -0.16 4.40
C TRP A 74 -7.16 -0.54 4.45
N ASP A 75 -7.94 0.20 5.25
CA ASP A 75 -9.40 0.13 5.27
C ASP A 75 -9.97 0.93 4.10
N ASN A 76 -10.00 0.29 2.93
CA ASN A 76 -10.47 0.91 1.69
C ASN A 76 -12.00 0.96 1.66
N HIS A 77 -12.56 2.14 1.39
CA HIS A 77 -14.00 2.34 1.25
C HIS A 77 -14.38 2.81 -0.16
N ILE A 78 -15.52 2.33 -0.65
CA ILE A 78 -16.14 2.84 -1.87
C ILE A 78 -17.19 3.86 -1.46
N CYS A 79 -17.01 5.11 -1.89
CA CYS A 79 -17.85 6.23 -1.49
C CYS A 79 -18.55 6.85 -2.70
N CYS A 80 -19.75 7.39 -2.47
CA CYS A 80 -20.44 8.27 -3.42
C CYS A 80 -21.00 9.50 -2.70
N SER A 81 -21.43 10.50 -3.47
CA SER A 81 -22.14 11.65 -2.92
C SER A 81 -23.43 11.20 -2.22
N LYS A 82 -23.78 11.83 -1.10
CA LYS A 82 -25.01 11.53 -0.36
C LYS A 82 -26.26 11.70 -1.24
N ASN A 83 -26.26 12.68 -2.14
CA ASN A 83 -27.39 12.93 -3.03
C ASN A 83 -27.58 11.83 -4.08
N ASP A 84 -26.53 11.03 -4.30
CA ASP A 84 -26.48 9.98 -5.30
C ASP A 84 -26.58 8.57 -4.69
N SER A 85 -26.74 8.46 -3.36
CA SER A 85 -26.69 7.17 -2.66
C SER A 85 -27.75 6.19 -3.16
N GLU A 86 -28.91 6.70 -3.58
CA GLU A 86 -30.02 5.90 -4.10
C GLU A 86 -30.01 5.74 -5.63
N ASN A 87 -29.05 6.33 -6.34
CA ASN A 87 -28.97 6.21 -7.78
C ASN A 87 -28.61 4.75 -8.17
N PRO A 88 -29.45 4.06 -8.96
CA PRO A 88 -29.25 2.64 -9.25
C PRO A 88 -28.00 2.37 -10.09
N VAL A 89 -27.59 3.31 -10.96
CA VAL A 89 -26.36 3.19 -11.76
C VAL A 89 -25.14 3.29 -10.87
N ILE A 90 -25.13 4.24 -9.93
CA ILE A 90 -24.02 4.43 -8.99
C ILE A 90 -23.89 3.22 -8.07
N ARG A 91 -25.00 2.74 -7.48
CA ARG A 91 -25.01 1.50 -6.67
C ARG A 91 -24.49 0.30 -7.47
N LEU A 92 -24.86 0.16 -8.74
CA LEU A 92 -24.38 -0.92 -9.61
C LEU A 92 -22.87 -0.82 -9.84
N VAL A 93 -22.35 0.37 -10.15
CA VAL A 93 -20.91 0.60 -10.35
C VAL A 93 -20.13 0.32 -9.06
N MET A 94 -20.60 0.83 -7.91
CA MET A 94 -19.96 0.57 -6.61
C MET A 94 -19.88 -0.93 -6.32
N LYS A 95 -20.98 -1.67 -6.52
CA LYS A 95 -21.00 -3.14 -6.39
C LYS A 95 -20.03 -3.82 -7.35
N ARG A 96 -19.89 -3.30 -8.57
CA ARG A 96 -18.95 -3.86 -9.55
C ARG A 96 -17.51 -3.59 -9.16
N VAL A 97 -17.18 -2.42 -8.63
CA VAL A 97 -15.85 -2.11 -8.11
C VAL A 97 -15.52 -3.03 -6.94
N GLU A 98 -16.40 -3.15 -5.95
CA GLU A 98 -16.23 -4.06 -4.80
C GLU A 98 -15.90 -5.50 -5.25
N GLN A 99 -16.66 -6.03 -6.21
CA GLN A 99 -16.49 -7.39 -6.70
C GLN A 99 -15.19 -7.64 -7.47
N ASN A 100 -14.58 -6.61 -8.06
CA ASN A 100 -13.41 -6.77 -8.94
C ASN A 100 -12.12 -6.23 -8.33
N PHE A 101 -12.20 -5.22 -7.45
CA PHE A 101 -11.04 -4.61 -6.82
C PHE A 101 -10.26 -5.65 -6.02
N TYR A 102 -10.95 -6.44 -5.19
CA TYR A 102 -10.30 -7.48 -4.41
C TYR A 102 -9.80 -8.66 -5.25
N LYS A 103 -10.48 -9.04 -6.35
CA LYS A 103 -10.06 -10.18 -7.18
C LYS A 103 -8.67 -10.04 -7.79
N SER A 104 -8.22 -8.82 -8.04
CA SER A 104 -6.93 -8.55 -8.68
C SER A 104 -5.82 -8.25 -7.66
N PHE A 105 -6.19 -7.87 -6.43
CA PHE A 105 -5.26 -7.33 -5.43
C PHE A 105 -5.00 -8.27 -4.24
N THR A 106 -5.94 -9.12 -3.83
CA THR A 106 -5.89 -9.79 -2.51
C THR A 106 -4.75 -10.77 -2.29
N GLU A 107 -4.02 -11.15 -3.33
CA GLU A 107 -2.97 -12.17 -3.21
C GLU A 107 -1.57 -11.69 -3.60
N ASN A 108 -1.43 -10.48 -4.16
CA ASN A 108 -0.14 -10.04 -4.69
C ASN A 108 0.89 -9.84 -3.56
N TRP A 109 0.49 -9.20 -2.46
CA TRP A 109 1.39 -9.04 -1.32
C TRP A 109 1.67 -10.37 -0.61
N LYS A 110 0.68 -11.28 -0.48
CA LYS A 110 0.87 -12.62 0.11
C LYS A 110 1.84 -13.45 -0.72
N PHE A 111 1.74 -13.37 -2.05
CA PHE A 111 2.66 -13.98 -3.00
C PHE A 111 4.09 -13.48 -2.75
N TRP A 112 4.30 -12.16 -2.71
CA TRP A 112 5.63 -11.59 -2.49
C TRP A 112 6.18 -11.88 -1.09
N TYR A 113 5.36 -11.82 -0.04
CA TYR A 113 5.75 -12.22 1.31
C TYR A 113 6.29 -13.66 1.33
N LYS A 114 5.58 -14.58 0.66
CA LYS A 114 6.02 -15.97 0.52
C LYS A 114 7.33 -16.08 -0.27
N GLN A 115 7.44 -15.39 -1.40
CA GLN A 115 8.64 -15.45 -2.25
C GLN A 115 9.89 -14.92 -1.53
N PHE A 116 9.75 -13.81 -0.81
CA PHE A 116 10.84 -13.21 -0.04
C PHE A 116 11.05 -13.88 1.33
N LYS A 117 10.29 -14.94 1.65
CA LYS A 117 10.35 -15.66 2.94
C LYS A 117 10.18 -14.74 4.15
N LEU A 118 9.30 -13.75 4.01
CA LEU A 118 8.94 -12.81 5.06
C LEU A 118 7.93 -13.47 6.00
N GLU A 119 8.07 -13.27 7.31
CA GLU A 119 7.10 -13.75 8.31
C GLU A 119 5.72 -13.16 7.99
N ASN A 120 4.69 -14.02 7.92
CA ASN A 120 3.33 -13.58 7.57
C ASN A 120 2.69 -12.85 8.77
N PRO A 121 2.29 -11.58 8.62
CA PRO A 121 1.75 -10.78 9.71
C PRO A 121 0.36 -11.24 10.20
N GLU A 122 -0.38 -12.03 9.40
CA GLU A 122 -1.69 -12.59 9.80
C GLU A 122 -1.58 -13.83 10.71
N ILE A 123 -0.38 -14.33 11.00
CA ILE A 123 -0.16 -15.50 11.88
C ILE A 123 0.28 -15.04 13.28
N TYR A 124 -0.47 -14.15 13.95
CA TYR A 124 -0.37 -13.95 15.41
C TYR A 124 -1.69 -13.41 15.99
#